data_AF-A0A1M5YIX0-F1
#
_entry.id   AF-A0A1M5YIX0-F1
#
_cell.length_a   1.000
_cell.length_b   1.000
_cell.length_c   1.000
_cell.angle_alpha   90.00
_cell.angle_beta   90.00
_cell.angle_gamma   90.00
#
_symmetry.space_group_name_H-M   'P 1'
#
loop_
_entity.id
_entity.type
_entity.pdbx_description
1 polymer ?
#
loop_
_entity_poly.entity_id
_entity_poly.type
_entity_poly.pdbx_seq_one_letter_code
_entity_poly.pdbx_strand_id
1 'polypeptide(L)' 'MNLDLTKLAEQVRSAHAQGLALRLPPMTIRELGILCRMLDAPPVQPSPFLR' A
#
# COMPACT_ATOMS: atom_id res chain seq x y z
N MET A 1 -9.96 5.69 16.39
CA MET A 1 -10.04 5.47 14.93
C MET A 1 -8.80 4.65 14.57
N ASN A 2 -8.95 3.34 14.36
CA ASN A 2 -7.82 2.43 14.17
C ASN A 2 -7.54 2.35 12.67
N LEU A 3 -6.49 3.03 12.19
CA LEU A 3 -6.19 3.10 10.76
C LEU A 3 -5.55 1.78 10.32
N ASP A 4 -6.25 1.02 9.47
CA ASP A 4 -5.72 -0.23 8.93
C ASP A 4 -4.75 0.07 7.77
N LEU A 5 -3.46 0.14 8.09
CA LEU A 5 -2.40 0.46 7.13
C LEU A 5 -2.27 -0.56 6.00
N THR A 6 -2.69 -1.82 6.23
CA THR A 6 -2.64 -2.87 5.20
C THR A 6 -3.65 -2.59 4.10
N LYS A 7 -4.90 -2.29 4.49
CA LYS A 7 -5.95 -1.90 3.54
C LYS A 7 -5.60 -0.62 2.81
N LEU A 8 -5.00 0.34 3.51
CA LEU A 8 -4.56 1.58 2.89
C LEU A 8 -3.46 1.33 1.84
N ALA A 9 -2.50 0.43 2.13
CA ALA A 9 -1.47 0.05 1.16
C ALA A 9 -2.07 -0.60 -0.10
N GLU A 10 -3.07 -1.47 0.05
CA GLU A 10 -3.79 -2.06 -1.08
C GLU A 10 -4.52 -1.01 -1.93
N GLN A 11 -5.20 -0.06 -1.28
CA GLN A 11 -5.87 1.04 -1.96
C GLN A 11 -4.89 1.93 -2.74
N VAL A 12 -3.74 2.25 -2.13
CA VAL A 12 -2.67 3.02 -2.79
C VAL A 12 -2.15 2.27 -4.02
N ARG A 13 -1.88 0.96 -3.90
CA ARG A 13 -1.43 0.13 -5.03
C ARG A 13 -2.46 0.08 -6.15
N SER A 14 -3.74 -0.11 -5.81
CA SER A 14 -4.84 -0.16 -6.78
C SER A 14 -5.02 1.18 -7.49
N ALA A 15 -5.02 2.29 -6.75
CA ALA A 15 -5.11 3.63 -7.32
C ALA A 15 -3.91 3.93 -8.24
N HIS A 16 -2.69 3.56 -7.83
CA HIS A 16 -1.48 3.72 -8.65
C HIS A 16 -1.57 2.91 -9.96
N ALA A 17 -2.01 1.65 -9.90
CA ALA A 17 -2.20 0.81 -11.09
C ALA A 17 -3.24 1.39 -12.07
N GLN A 18 -4.22 2.14 -11.56
CA GLN A 18 -5.24 2.84 -12.36
C GLN A 18 -4.81 4.25 -12.80
N GLY A 19 -3.64 4.73 -12.39
CA GLY A 19 -3.18 6.10 -12.68
C GLY A 19 -3.96 7.18 -11.92
N LEU A 20 -4.64 6.83 -10.83
CA LEU A 20 -5.46 7.75 -10.03
C LEU A 20 -4.64 8.36 -8.89
N ALA A 21 -4.83 9.66 -8.66
CA ALA A 21 -4.28 10.34 -7.51
C ALA A 21 -5.14 10.07 -6.26
N LEU A 22 -4.60 9.31 -5.30
CA LEU A 22 -5.25 9.02 -4.01
C LEU A 22 -4.75 9.98 -2.93
N ARG A 23 -5.66 10.67 -2.24
CA ARG A 23 -5.31 11.44 -1.04
C ARG A 23 -5.27 10.53 0.18
N LEU A 24 -4.13 10.54 0.88
CA LEU A 24 -3.97 9.80 2.13
C LEU A 24 -4.78 10.47 3.26
N PRO A 25 -5.38 9.68 4.17
CA PRO A 25 -6.06 10.20 5.34
C PRO A 25 -5.07 10.83 6.33
N PRO A 26 -5.55 11.66 7.29
CA PRO A 26 -4.71 12.14 8.38
C PRO A 26 -4.10 10.97 9.15
N MET A 27 -2.77 10.93 9.22
CA MET A 27 -2.01 9.90 9.92
C MET A 27 -0.75 10.51 10.55
N THR A 28 -0.19 9.81 11.53
CA THR A 28 1.08 10.20 12.16
C THR A 28 2.27 9.93 11.22
N ILE A 29 3.38 10.61 11.48
CA ILE A 29 4.65 10.37 10.76
C ILE A 29 5.10 8.91 10.89
N ARG A 30 4.85 8.28 12.04
CA ARG A 30 5.17 6.87 12.27
C ARG A 30 4.37 5.95 11.35
N GLU A 31 3.06 6.16 11.24
CA GLU A 31 2.18 5.40 10.35
C GLU A 31 2.56 5.58 8.88
N LEU A 32 2.89 6.82 8.49
CA LEU A 32 3.39 7.11 7.14
C LEU A 32 4.69 6.33 6.84
N GLY A 33 5.63 6.31 7.78
CA GLY A 33 6.87 5.54 7.61
C GLY A 33 6.64 4.04 7.46
N ILE A 34 5.66 3.47 8.17
CA ILE A 34 5.26 2.06 8.03
C ILE A 34 4.63 1.84 6.65
N LEU A 35 3.70 2.71 6.24
CA LEU A 35 3.04 2.62 4.94
C LEU A 35 4.05 2.68 3.78
N CYS A 36 5.01 3.62 3.83
CA CYS A 36 6.07 3.71 2.84
C CYS A 36 6.89 2.42 2.75
N ARG A 37 7.30 1.83 3.89
CA ARG A 37 8.02 0.54 3.89
C ARG A 37 7.20 -0.61 3.30
N MET A 38 5.88 -0.62 3.53
CA MET A 38 4.97 -1.63 2.95
C MET A 38 4.81 -1.48 1.43
N LEU A 39 4.97 -0.27 0.91
CA LEU A 39 4.87 0.05 -0.52
C LEU A 39 6.20 -0.09 -1.26
N ASP A 40 7.33 0.07 -0.55
CA ASP A 40 8.69 -0.03 -1.09
C ASP A 40 9.09 -1.46 -1.46
N ALA A 41 8.51 -2.47 -0.78
CA ALA A 41 8.69 -3.86 -1.19
C ALA A 41 8.02 -4.10 -2.56
N PRO A 42 8.73 -4.67 -3.55
CA PRO A 42 8.12 -5.07 -4.81
C PRO A 42 6.93 -6.00 -4.49
N PRO A 43 5.78 -5.85 -5.20
CA PRO A 43 4.65 -6.75 -4.98
C PRO A 43 5.19 -8.17 -5.12
N VAL A 44 5.08 -8.95 -4.05
CA VAL A 44 5.46 -10.37 -4.05
C VAL A 44 4.56 -11.01 -5.09
N GLN A 45 5.05 -11.14 -6.33
CA GLN A 45 4.36 -11.86 -7.39
C GLN A 45 4.23 -13.28 -6.85
N PRO A 46 3.01 -13.80 -6.59
CA PRO A 46 2.87 -15.23 -6.43
C PRO A 46 3.23 -15.81 -7.79
N SER A 47 4.45 -16.35 -7.92
CA SER A 47 4.91 -17.00 -9.14
C SER A 47 3.91 -18.10 -9.52
N PRO A 48 3.12 -17.95 -10.60
CA PRO A 48 2.14 -18.97 -10.99
C PRO A 48 2.77 -20.09 -11.82
N PHE A 49 4.10 -20.11 -11.99
CA PHE A 49 4.79 -20.98 -12.97
C PHE A 49 5.58 -22.14 -12.35
N LEU A 50 5.21 -22.61 -11.15
CA LEU A 50 5.85 -23.78 -10.55
C LEU A 50 4.81 -24.80 -10.05
N ARG A 51 4.00 -25.31 -10.98
CA ARG A 51 3.53 -26.70 -11.00
C ARG A 51 2.77 -27.03 -12.27
#